data_AF-A0A5C5YA66-F1
#
_entry.id   AF-A0A5C5YA66-F1
#
_cell.length_a   1.000
_cell.length_b   1.000
_cell.length_c   1.000
_cell.angle_alpha   90.00
_cell.angle_beta   90.00
_cell.angle_gamma   90.00
#
_symmetry.space_group_name_H-M   'P 1'
#
loop_
_entity.id
_entity.type
_entity.pdbx_description
1 polymer ?
#
loop_
_entity_poly.entity_id
_entity_poly.type
_entity_poly.pdbx_seq_one_letter_code
_entity_poly.pdbx_strand_id
1 'polypeptide(L)'
;MRIQTLLRAALGLLVVSLMFCHTAGAVPTRFLDEGAFNTEVSGSTVSVVDFDSVLADETISDGEIFDGLQFTYQMGLAADELRVVYGPTSQFGYDPVTAPGYLGNDTEELIGEGVSFTISRPGGFSAFSLQFLSPEMLLFPNDVQVRANGETFDFTDGAFSNEQVNPTGSGTGFKYFFGVTDSDTVFDSIEILTPDAPGASGYFGIDSIRYVSASAVPEPGSIALLGGLASVGAWRARRRRRRS
;
A
#
# COMPACT_ATOMS: atom_id res chain seq x y z
N MET A 1 40.93 -21.13 -35.78
CA MET A 1 39.60 -21.69 -35.45
C MET A 1 39.27 -21.74 -33.94
N ARG A 2 40.23 -22.01 -33.04
CA ARG A 2 39.96 -22.16 -31.58
C ARG A 2 39.45 -20.91 -30.82
N ILE A 3 39.78 -19.70 -31.28
CA ILE A 3 39.40 -18.45 -30.59
C ILE A 3 37.90 -18.14 -30.71
N GLN A 4 37.27 -18.46 -31.84
CA GLN A 4 35.84 -18.16 -32.06
C GLN A 4 34.91 -19.05 -31.22
N THR A 5 35.31 -20.28 -30.93
CA THR A 5 34.54 -21.21 -30.09
C THR A 5 34.56 -20.80 -28.62
N LEU A 6 35.71 -20.34 -28.12
CA LEU A 6 35.84 -19.82 -26.75
C LEU A 6 35.00 -18.57 -26.51
N LEU A 7 34.97 -17.64 -27.48
CA LEU A 7 34.19 -16.40 -27.36
C LEU A 7 32.67 -16.66 -27.30
N ARG A 8 32.18 -17.65 -28.07
CA ARG A 8 30.75 -18.03 -28.08
C ARG A 8 30.33 -18.72 -26.79
N ALA A 9 31.19 -19.57 -26.23
CA ALA A 9 30.94 -20.24 -24.95
C ALA A 9 30.89 -19.22 -23.79
N ALA A 10 31.82 -18.27 -23.75
CA ALA A 10 31.85 -17.22 -22.73
C ALA A 10 30.63 -16.29 -22.82
N LEU A 11 30.20 -15.91 -24.03
CA LEU A 11 29.01 -15.08 -24.23
C LEU A 11 27.73 -15.82 -23.82
N GLY A 12 27.63 -17.11 -24.13
CA GLY A 12 26.51 -17.96 -23.71
C GLY A 12 26.43 -18.08 -22.19
N LEU A 13 27.56 -18.28 -21.50
CA LEU A 13 27.62 -18.38 -20.04
C LEU A 13 27.22 -17.05 -19.37
N LEU A 14 27.64 -15.91 -19.93
CA LEU A 14 27.28 -14.58 -19.43
C LEU A 14 25.77 -14.32 -19.54
N VAL A 15 25.15 -14.66 -20.68
CA VAL A 15 23.70 -14.50 -20.89
C VAL A 15 22.90 -15.39 -19.95
N VAL A 16 23.34 -16.64 -19.75
CA VAL A 16 22.68 -17.56 -18.80
C VAL A 16 22.82 -17.05 -17.37
N SER A 17 23.99 -16.57 -16.97
CA SER A 17 24.20 -16.05 -15.60
C SER A 17 23.41 -14.77 -15.31
N LEU A 18 23.14 -13.94 -16.32
CA LEU A 18 22.26 -12.76 -16.21
C LEU A 18 20.78 -13.12 -16.08
N MET A 19 20.36 -14.33 -16.50
CA MET A 19 18.95 -14.76 -16.44
C MET A 19 18.56 -15.46 -15.14
N PHE A 20 19.52 -15.79 -14.25
CA PHE A 20 19.24 -16.51 -13.01
C PHE A 20 19.40 -15.68 -11.72
N CYS A 21 19.65 -14.37 -11.80
CA CYS A 21 19.47 -13.50 -10.64
C CYS A 21 17.96 -13.31 -10.38
N HIS A 22 17.33 -14.31 -9.78
CA HIS A 22 16.05 -14.10 -9.11
C HIS A 22 16.38 -13.29 -7.85
N THR A 23 15.98 -12.03 -7.83
CA THR A 23 15.91 -11.25 -6.60
C THR A 23 14.86 -11.93 -5.73
N ALA A 24 15.29 -12.62 -4.68
CA ALA A 24 14.38 -12.91 -3.59
C ALA A 24 13.90 -11.53 -3.10
N GLY A 25 12.65 -11.18 -3.39
CA GLY A 25 12.06 -9.94 -2.88
C GLY A 25 12.06 -10.02 -1.37
N ALA A 26 12.47 -8.95 -0.70
CA ALA A 26 12.26 -8.87 0.73
C ALA A 26 10.75 -8.95 0.99
N VAL A 27 10.41 -9.65 2.06
CA VAL A 27 9.04 -9.67 2.57
C VAL A 27 8.80 -8.30 3.21
N PRO A 28 7.68 -7.60 2.90
CA PRO A 28 7.36 -6.35 3.54
C PRO A 28 7.39 -6.47 5.07
N THR A 29 7.94 -5.45 5.72
CA THR A 29 8.04 -5.38 7.18
C THR A 29 6.80 -4.69 7.72
N ARG A 30 6.07 -5.38 8.60
CA ARG A 30 4.90 -4.83 9.30
C ARG A 30 5.29 -4.08 10.56
N PHE A 31 4.57 -3.00 10.84
CA PHE A 31 4.65 -2.19 12.05
C PHE A 31 3.27 -2.08 12.69
N LEU A 32 3.18 -2.40 13.97
CA LEU A 32 1.98 -2.18 14.78
C LEU A 32 2.13 -0.96 15.70
N ASP A 33 3.34 -0.41 15.76
CA ASP A 33 3.71 0.79 16.51
C ASP A 33 4.02 1.97 15.60
N GLU A 34 3.30 3.05 15.84
CA GLU A 34 3.43 4.30 15.08
C GLU A 34 4.82 4.92 15.28
N GLY A 35 5.39 4.85 16.49
CA GLY A 35 6.73 5.36 16.77
C GLY A 35 7.81 4.59 16.00
N ALA A 36 7.70 3.27 15.97
CA ALA A 36 8.60 2.39 15.21
C ALA A 36 8.49 2.65 13.69
N PHE A 37 7.28 2.76 13.16
CA PHE A 37 7.06 3.11 11.75
C PHE A 37 7.64 4.49 11.41
N ASN A 38 7.35 5.50 12.23
CA ASN A 38 7.88 6.86 12.03
C ASN A 38 9.41 6.89 12.07
N THR A 39 10.03 6.03 12.89
CA THR A 39 11.49 5.89 12.94
C THR A 39 12.02 5.31 11.63
N GLU A 40 11.39 4.26 11.11
CA GLU A 40 11.75 3.61 9.84
C GLU A 40 11.67 4.59 8.66
N VAL A 41 10.63 5.41 8.59
CA VAL A 41 10.41 6.35 7.46
C VAL A 41 11.01 7.74 7.69
N SER A 42 11.75 7.96 8.79
CA SER A 42 12.24 9.28 9.21
C SER A 42 13.16 10.00 8.21
N GLY A 43 13.81 9.25 7.31
CA GLY A 43 14.64 9.79 6.21
C GLY A 43 13.88 10.09 4.91
N SER A 44 12.58 9.84 4.86
CA SER A 44 11.75 9.97 3.66
C SER A 44 10.74 11.10 3.79
N THR A 45 10.27 11.60 2.64
CA THR A 45 9.13 12.52 2.61
C THR A 45 7.84 11.71 2.75
N VAL A 46 7.17 11.86 3.89
CA VAL A 46 5.89 11.21 4.17
C VAL A 46 4.75 12.14 3.74
N SER A 47 3.86 11.63 2.90
CA SER A 47 2.56 12.26 2.62
C SER A 47 1.54 11.78 3.65
N VAL A 48 0.65 12.69 4.07
CA VAL A 48 -0.42 12.39 5.02
C VAL A 48 -1.74 12.79 4.36
N VAL A 49 -2.63 11.81 4.20
CA VAL A 49 -4.03 12.03 3.88
C VAL A 49 -4.77 12.08 5.21
N ASP A 50 -5.21 13.27 5.56
CA ASP A 50 -5.89 13.60 6.80
C ASP A 50 -7.34 14.00 6.48
N PHE A 51 -8.29 13.23 6.99
CA PHE A 51 -9.71 13.44 6.71
C PHE A 51 -10.32 14.56 7.57
N ASP A 52 -9.61 15.09 8.57
CA ASP A 52 -10.04 16.22 9.40
C ASP A 52 -10.29 17.49 8.60
N SER A 53 -9.57 17.63 7.49
CA SER A 53 -9.61 18.80 6.60
C SER A 53 -10.65 18.71 5.49
N VAL A 54 -11.30 17.55 5.34
CA VAL A 54 -12.21 17.23 4.24
C VAL A 54 -13.64 17.61 4.64
N LEU A 55 -14.54 17.88 3.69
CA LEU A 55 -15.92 18.14 4.07
C LEU A 55 -16.60 16.83 4.51
N ALA A 56 -17.51 16.94 5.49
CA ALA A 56 -18.39 15.84 5.83
C ALA A 56 -19.21 15.40 4.61
N ASP A 57 -19.45 14.10 4.50
CA ASP A 57 -20.16 13.43 3.40
C ASP A 57 -19.44 13.53 2.03
N GLU A 58 -18.22 14.07 1.99
CA GLU A 58 -17.38 13.99 0.79
C GLU A 58 -17.21 12.52 0.43
N THR A 59 -17.55 12.20 -0.82
CA THR A 59 -17.57 10.84 -1.32
C THR A 59 -16.36 10.64 -2.21
N ILE A 60 -15.63 9.55 -1.99
CA ILE A 60 -14.48 9.18 -2.82
C ILE A 60 -14.98 8.15 -3.83
N SER A 61 -15.14 8.54 -5.08
CA SER A 61 -15.68 7.65 -6.12
C SER A 61 -14.68 6.57 -6.53
N ASP A 62 -15.19 5.44 -7.05
CA ASP A 62 -14.35 4.36 -7.58
C ASP A 62 -13.39 4.88 -8.65
N GLY A 63 -12.11 4.59 -8.47
CA GLY A 63 -11.04 5.01 -9.37
C GLY A 63 -10.71 6.50 -9.32
N GLU A 64 -11.38 7.30 -8.49
CA GLU A 64 -11.03 8.71 -8.29
C GLU A 64 -9.70 8.82 -7.54
N ILE A 65 -8.90 9.85 -7.90
CA ILE A 65 -7.67 10.16 -7.18
C ILE A 65 -8.00 11.18 -6.07
N PHE A 66 -7.93 10.72 -4.84
CA PHE A 66 -8.07 11.52 -3.63
C PHE A 66 -6.72 11.66 -2.92
N ASP A 67 -6.20 12.89 -2.85
CA ASP A 67 -4.90 13.22 -2.26
C ASP A 67 -3.72 12.31 -2.72
N GLY A 68 -3.74 11.97 -4.01
CA GLY A 68 -2.73 11.13 -4.66
C GLY A 68 -2.94 9.62 -4.49
N LEU A 69 -3.98 9.20 -3.78
CA LEU A 69 -4.41 7.81 -3.65
C LEU A 69 -5.61 7.53 -4.54
N GLN A 70 -5.67 6.34 -5.10
CA GLN A 70 -6.81 5.86 -5.88
C GLN A 70 -7.47 4.70 -5.13
N PHE A 71 -8.77 4.84 -4.88
CA PHE A 71 -9.55 3.81 -4.20
C PHE A 71 -10.26 2.94 -5.25
N THR A 72 -10.26 1.64 -5.03
CA THR A 72 -10.99 0.68 -5.86
C THR A 72 -11.82 -0.23 -4.97
N TYR A 73 -13.13 -0.19 -5.16
CA TYR A 73 -14.06 -0.86 -4.27
C TYR A 73 -14.42 -2.25 -4.78
N GLN A 74 -14.62 -3.18 -3.85
CA GLN A 74 -14.94 -4.58 -4.14
C GLN A 74 -16.17 -5.01 -3.32
N MET A 75 -16.29 -6.30 -2.99
CA MET A 75 -17.45 -6.88 -2.29
C MET A 75 -17.85 -6.07 -1.04
N GLY A 76 -19.15 -6.06 -0.75
CA GLY A 76 -19.70 -5.64 0.55
C GLY A 76 -20.01 -4.15 0.70
N LEU A 77 -19.49 -3.28 -0.17
CA LEU A 77 -19.86 -1.85 -0.22
C LEU A 77 -21.08 -1.70 -1.12
N ALA A 78 -22.23 -1.32 -0.55
CA ALA A 78 -23.51 -1.46 -1.22
C ALA A 78 -23.76 -0.41 -2.34
N ALA A 79 -22.92 0.62 -2.48
CA ALA A 79 -22.91 1.56 -3.59
C ALA A 79 -21.50 2.10 -3.94
N ASP A 80 -20.48 1.23 -3.91
CA ASP A 80 -19.13 1.41 -4.47
C ASP A 80 -18.35 2.67 -4.05
N GLU A 81 -18.56 3.26 -2.87
CA GLU A 81 -17.81 4.46 -2.45
C GLU A 81 -17.56 4.51 -0.93
N LEU A 82 -16.40 5.01 -0.50
CA LEU A 82 -16.17 5.42 0.90
C LEU A 82 -16.53 6.90 1.06
N ARG A 83 -16.92 7.28 2.27
CA ARG A 83 -17.32 8.65 2.60
C ARG A 83 -16.54 9.17 3.81
N VAL A 84 -16.29 10.47 3.81
CA VAL A 84 -15.78 11.15 5.01
C VAL A 84 -16.93 11.38 5.98
N VAL A 85 -16.81 10.85 7.18
CA VAL A 85 -17.84 10.90 8.24
C VAL A 85 -17.34 11.73 9.42
N TYR A 86 -18.26 12.46 10.06
CA TYR A 86 -18.01 13.30 11.24
C TYR A 86 -18.92 12.92 12.41
N GLY A 87 -18.45 13.16 13.64
CA GLY A 87 -19.15 12.82 14.89
C GLY A 87 -20.61 13.24 15.05
N PRO A 88 -21.02 14.48 14.74
CA PRO A 88 -22.41 14.90 14.95
C PRO A 88 -23.39 14.32 13.93
N THR A 89 -22.91 13.73 12.83
CA THR A 89 -23.75 13.04 11.83
C THR A 89 -23.75 11.53 11.99
N SER A 90 -22.97 10.99 12.96
CA SER A 90 -22.85 9.56 13.18
C SER A 90 -24.08 8.95 13.90
N GLN A 91 -24.85 8.08 13.22
CA GLN A 91 -25.92 7.21 13.72
C GLN A 91 -25.45 6.27 14.84
N PHE A 92 -24.16 5.90 14.86
CA PHE A 92 -23.60 5.06 15.91
C PHE A 92 -23.21 5.85 17.17
N GLY A 93 -23.44 7.16 17.19
CA GLY A 93 -23.05 8.02 18.30
C GLY A 93 -21.53 8.03 18.52
N TYR A 94 -20.76 7.66 17.48
CA TYR A 94 -19.31 7.77 17.51
C TYR A 94 -18.97 9.25 17.43
N ASP A 95 -18.75 9.84 18.59
CA ASP A 95 -18.40 11.24 18.72
C ASP A 95 -16.89 11.37 18.94
N PRO A 96 -16.08 11.64 17.91
CA PRO A 96 -14.72 12.11 18.10
C PRO A 96 -14.65 13.59 18.62
N VAL A 97 -15.80 14.17 18.99
CA VAL A 97 -16.10 15.38 19.79
C VAL A 97 -15.64 16.74 19.28
N THR A 98 -14.60 16.90 18.46
CA THR A 98 -14.21 18.24 17.94
C THR A 98 -13.71 18.30 16.50
N ALA A 99 -14.23 17.40 15.65
CA ALA A 99 -14.12 17.39 14.19
C ALA A 99 -12.85 16.78 13.54
N PRO A 100 -12.34 15.61 13.97
CA PRO A 100 -11.63 14.79 13.02
C PRO A 100 -12.61 14.06 12.10
N GLY A 101 -12.28 14.06 10.81
CA GLY A 101 -13.00 13.30 9.81
C GLY A 101 -12.39 11.90 9.73
N TYR A 102 -13.16 10.92 9.30
CA TYR A 102 -12.62 9.59 9.03
C TYR A 102 -13.31 8.99 7.81
N LEU A 103 -12.66 8.06 7.13
CA LEU A 103 -13.31 7.28 6.08
C LEU A 103 -14.16 6.17 6.67
N GLY A 104 -15.42 6.16 6.27
CA GLY A 104 -16.44 5.17 6.56
C GLY A 104 -17.09 4.63 5.29
N ASN A 105 -18.08 3.76 5.46
CA ASN A 105 -18.85 3.17 4.37
C ASN A 105 -19.96 4.15 3.89
N ASP A 106 -20.55 3.90 2.71
CA ASP A 106 -21.59 4.73 2.10
C ASP A 106 -22.98 4.52 2.70
N THR A 107 -23.24 3.32 3.20
CA THR A 107 -24.53 2.83 3.70
C THR A 107 -24.56 2.74 5.22
N GLU A 108 -23.38 2.67 5.82
CA GLU A 108 -23.13 2.68 7.25
C GLU A 108 -21.91 3.57 7.49
N GLU A 109 -21.79 4.19 8.64
CA GLU A 109 -20.66 5.09 8.90
C GLU A 109 -19.34 4.35 9.14
N LEU A 110 -19.41 3.05 9.38
CA LEU A 110 -18.24 2.21 9.60
C LEU A 110 -18.17 1.12 8.54
N ILE A 111 -16.95 0.72 8.23
CA ILE A 111 -16.63 -0.44 7.40
C ILE A 111 -16.91 -1.67 8.24
N GLY A 112 -17.85 -2.49 7.78
CA GLY A 112 -18.25 -3.75 8.43
C GLY A 112 -17.65 -4.99 7.75
N GLU A 113 -18.19 -6.16 8.09
CA GLU A 113 -17.80 -7.46 7.53
C GLU A 113 -18.17 -7.63 6.05
N GLY A 114 -17.44 -8.52 5.37
CA GLY A 114 -17.65 -8.85 3.96
C GLY A 114 -17.23 -7.73 3.00
N VAL A 115 -16.55 -6.70 3.51
CA VAL A 115 -16.09 -5.54 2.75
C VAL A 115 -14.66 -5.73 2.25
N SER A 116 -14.39 -5.30 1.03
CA SER A 116 -13.02 -5.17 0.53
C SER A 116 -12.86 -3.93 -0.33
N PHE A 117 -11.69 -3.29 -0.21
CA PHE A 117 -11.28 -2.23 -1.11
C PHE A 117 -9.76 -2.17 -1.21
N THR A 118 -9.28 -1.62 -2.33
CA THR A 118 -7.87 -1.41 -2.60
C THR A 118 -7.56 0.07 -2.62
N ILE A 119 -6.47 0.44 -1.95
CA ILE A 119 -5.86 1.76 -2.04
C ILE A 119 -4.60 1.59 -2.89
N SER A 120 -4.52 2.33 -3.99
CA SER A 120 -3.41 2.28 -4.93
C SER A 120 -2.84 3.67 -5.19
N ARG A 121 -1.66 3.72 -5.79
CA ARG A 121 -1.04 4.98 -6.18
C ARG A 121 -0.24 4.82 -7.48
N PRO A 122 -0.38 5.74 -8.45
CA PRO A 122 0.51 5.77 -9.60
C PRO A 122 1.98 5.90 -9.18
N GLY A 123 2.79 4.92 -9.55
CA GLY A 123 4.19 4.83 -9.16
C GLY A 123 4.46 4.18 -7.81
N GLY A 124 3.42 3.69 -7.12
CA GLY A 124 3.52 2.81 -5.95
C GLY A 124 4.02 3.47 -4.66
N PHE A 125 4.22 2.60 -3.68
CA PHE A 125 4.60 2.90 -2.30
C PHE A 125 5.92 2.20 -1.94
N SER A 126 6.73 2.86 -1.13
CA SER A 126 7.82 2.20 -0.37
C SER A 126 7.45 2.03 1.11
N ALA A 127 6.48 2.81 1.58
CA ALA A 127 5.90 2.67 2.90
C ALA A 127 4.44 3.13 2.87
N PHE A 128 3.60 2.48 3.68
CA PHE A 128 2.19 2.80 3.82
C PHE A 128 1.75 2.52 5.25
N SER A 129 0.91 3.38 5.82
CA SER A 129 0.28 3.14 7.10
C SER A 129 -1.12 3.75 7.14
N LEU A 130 -1.94 3.23 8.04
CA LEU A 130 -3.26 3.73 8.32
C LEU A 130 -3.55 3.63 9.82
N GLN A 131 -4.51 4.44 10.25
CA GLN A 131 -5.02 4.42 11.61
C GLN A 131 -6.50 4.02 11.57
N PHE A 132 -6.81 2.86 12.17
CA PHE A 132 -8.18 2.42 12.34
C PHE A 132 -8.80 3.04 13.59
N LEU A 133 -10.08 3.36 13.49
CA LEU A 133 -10.93 3.75 14.59
C LEU A 133 -12.04 2.71 14.72
N SER A 134 -12.26 2.17 15.91
CA SER A 134 -13.36 1.22 16.11
C SER A 134 -14.08 1.52 17.43
N PRO A 135 -15.43 1.41 17.46
CA PRO A 135 -16.18 1.47 18.72
C PRO A 135 -15.89 0.26 19.62
N GLU A 136 -15.44 -0.86 19.04
CA GLU A 136 -15.22 -2.13 19.72
C GLU A 136 -13.77 -2.59 19.55
N MET A 137 -13.38 -3.60 20.32
CA MET A 137 -12.04 -4.13 20.22
C MET A 137 -11.88 -4.92 18.91
N LEU A 138 -11.05 -4.44 17.97
CA LEU A 138 -10.68 -5.15 16.74
C LEU A 138 -9.62 -6.23 17.05
N LEU A 139 -9.94 -7.15 17.94
CA LEU A 139 -8.99 -8.14 18.47
C LEU A 139 -9.26 -9.57 18.00
N PHE A 140 -10.26 -9.80 17.14
CA PHE A 140 -10.56 -11.15 16.71
C PHE A 140 -9.83 -11.54 15.44
N PRO A 141 -9.38 -12.82 15.36
CA PRO A 141 -8.89 -13.38 14.13
C PRO A 141 -9.83 -13.22 12.96
N ASN A 142 -9.29 -12.59 11.90
CA ASN A 142 -9.98 -12.28 10.66
C ASN A 142 -11.00 -11.13 10.73
N ASP A 143 -10.91 -10.22 11.71
CA ASP A 143 -11.68 -8.97 11.67
C ASP A 143 -11.23 -8.09 10.50
N VAL A 144 -9.92 -7.85 10.41
CA VAL A 144 -9.30 -7.07 9.34
C VAL A 144 -8.07 -7.81 8.84
N GLN A 145 -7.90 -7.84 7.53
CA GLN A 145 -6.69 -8.29 6.86
C GLN A 145 -6.18 -7.16 5.97
N VAL A 146 -4.89 -6.88 6.06
CA VAL A 146 -4.21 -5.96 5.15
C VAL A 146 -3.29 -6.76 4.26
N ARG A 147 -3.41 -6.57 2.95
CA ARG A 147 -2.54 -7.20 1.96
C ARG A 147 -1.66 -6.19 1.27
N ALA A 148 -0.37 -6.48 1.25
CA ALA A 148 0.64 -5.67 0.58
C ALA A 148 1.62 -6.60 -0.12
N ASN A 149 1.91 -6.35 -1.40
CA ASN A 149 2.88 -7.13 -2.17
C ASN A 149 2.65 -8.67 -2.16
N GLY A 150 1.39 -9.10 -2.12
CA GLY A 150 1.02 -10.52 -2.05
C GLY A 150 1.11 -11.16 -0.66
N GLU A 151 1.64 -10.45 0.33
CA GLU A 151 1.60 -10.87 1.74
C GLU A 151 0.29 -10.47 2.40
N THR A 152 -0.19 -11.29 3.34
CA THR A 152 -1.39 -11.00 4.14
C THR A 152 -0.99 -10.81 5.60
N PHE A 153 -1.39 -9.69 6.17
CA PHE A 153 -1.18 -9.35 7.56
C PHE A 153 -2.51 -9.37 8.30
N ASP A 154 -2.61 -10.19 9.34
CA ASP A 154 -3.74 -10.20 10.27
C ASP A 154 -3.41 -9.51 11.59
N PHE A 155 -4.43 -9.12 12.34
CA PHE A 155 -4.30 -8.40 13.61
C PHE A 155 -4.20 -9.37 14.81
N THR A 156 -3.86 -10.64 14.56
CA THR A 156 -3.96 -11.72 15.56
C THR A 156 -2.66 -12.05 16.25
N ASP A 157 -1.56 -11.41 15.84
CA ASP A 157 -0.32 -11.61 16.54
C ASP A 157 -0.49 -11.11 17.99
N GLY A 158 0.05 -11.86 18.95
CA GLY A 158 0.01 -11.45 20.36
C GLY A 158 0.82 -10.16 20.65
N ALA A 159 1.36 -9.50 19.62
CA ALA A 159 2.06 -8.23 19.68
C ALA A 159 1.16 -7.04 19.30
N PHE A 160 -0.12 -7.26 19.01
CA PHE A 160 -1.15 -6.23 18.89
C PHE A 160 -1.49 -5.62 20.27
N SER A 161 -0.51 -4.98 20.91
CA SER A 161 -0.66 -4.32 22.20
C SER A 161 -0.91 -2.81 22.10
N ASN A 162 -1.09 -2.30 20.88
CA ASN A 162 -1.21 -0.86 20.60
C ASN A 162 -2.65 -0.35 20.55
N GLU A 163 -3.49 -1.00 21.34
CA GLU A 163 -4.77 -0.44 21.73
C GLU A 163 -4.53 0.86 22.50
N GLN A 164 -4.73 1.99 21.82
CA GLN A 164 -4.84 3.27 22.49
C GLN A 164 -6.31 3.52 22.77
N VAL A 165 -6.66 3.60 24.05
CA VAL A 165 -7.94 4.16 24.47
C VAL A 165 -8.01 5.56 23.89
N ASN A 166 -9.02 5.83 23.06
CA ASN A 166 -9.16 7.14 22.43
C ASN A 166 -9.25 8.21 23.54
N PRO A 167 -8.25 9.11 23.68
CA PRO A 167 -8.08 9.94 24.89
C PRO A 167 -9.11 11.08 25.02
N THR A 168 -10.03 11.22 24.08
CA THR A 168 -11.06 12.26 24.04
C THR A 168 -12.23 11.99 25.01
N GLY A 169 -11.94 11.82 26.30
CA GLY A 169 -12.82 12.18 27.44
C GLY A 169 -14.23 11.59 27.62
N SER A 170 -14.85 10.98 26.61
CA SER A 170 -16.22 10.41 26.67
C SER A 170 -16.25 8.89 26.42
N GLY A 171 -15.13 8.30 25.99
CA GLY A 171 -14.81 6.88 26.10
C GLY A 171 -15.85 5.89 25.60
N THR A 172 -15.75 5.48 24.33
CA THR A 172 -16.23 4.16 23.83
C THR A 172 -15.57 3.84 22.47
N GLY A 173 -14.24 3.81 22.40
CA GLY A 173 -13.58 3.44 21.14
C GLY A 173 -12.08 3.26 21.26
N PHE A 174 -11.53 2.52 20.31
CA PHE A 174 -10.14 2.12 20.23
C PHE A 174 -9.51 2.64 18.94
N LYS A 175 -8.26 3.07 19.04
CA LYS A 175 -7.43 3.45 17.90
C LYS A 175 -6.35 2.40 17.70
N TYR A 176 -6.20 1.93 16.46
CA TYR A 176 -5.21 0.94 16.07
C TYR A 176 -4.34 1.48 14.95
N PHE A 177 -3.03 1.21 15.03
CA PHE A 177 -2.09 1.57 13.98
C PHE A 177 -1.68 0.32 13.19
N PHE A 178 -1.61 0.46 11.88
CA PHE A 178 -0.95 -0.52 11.02
C PHE A 178 -0.06 0.21 10.02
N GLY A 179 1.19 -0.22 9.92
CA GLY A 179 2.15 0.23 8.94
C GLY A 179 2.82 -0.94 8.25
N VAL A 180 3.25 -0.72 7.01
CA VAL A 180 4.06 -1.65 6.23
C VAL A 180 5.11 -0.88 5.45
N THR A 181 6.33 -1.40 5.41
CA THR A 181 7.40 -0.89 4.55
C THR A 181 7.95 -2.03 3.72
N ASP A 182 8.47 -1.69 2.55
CA ASP A 182 9.29 -2.59 1.76
C ASP A 182 10.43 -1.78 1.16
N SER A 183 11.64 -2.05 1.65
CA SER A 183 12.84 -1.32 1.27
C SER A 183 13.43 -1.79 -0.06
N ASP A 184 13.09 -3.01 -0.49
CA ASP A 184 13.68 -3.64 -1.67
C ASP A 184 12.69 -3.69 -2.85
N THR A 185 11.38 -3.64 -2.58
CA THR A 185 10.36 -3.65 -3.62
C THR A 185 9.31 -2.56 -3.43
N VAL A 186 8.82 -2.05 -4.56
CA VAL A 186 7.71 -1.11 -4.60
C VAL A 186 6.44 -1.92 -4.70
N PHE A 187 5.47 -1.64 -3.83
CA PHE A 187 4.12 -2.20 -3.96
C PHE A 187 3.17 -1.13 -4.49
N ASP A 188 2.35 -1.50 -5.46
CA ASP A 188 1.46 -0.56 -6.16
C ASP A 188 0.14 -0.33 -5.42
N SER A 189 -0.21 -1.22 -4.50
CA SER A 189 -1.48 -1.21 -3.80
C SER A 189 -1.44 -1.86 -2.42
N ILE A 190 -2.42 -1.47 -1.61
CA ILE A 190 -2.79 -2.06 -0.33
C ILE A 190 -4.26 -2.48 -0.43
N GLU A 191 -4.55 -3.75 -0.18
CA GLU A 191 -5.94 -4.25 -0.10
C GLU A 191 -6.33 -4.38 1.37
N ILE A 192 -7.48 -3.80 1.72
CA ILE A 192 -8.12 -3.94 3.02
C ILE A 192 -9.29 -4.90 2.83
N LEU A 193 -9.31 -5.96 3.64
CA LEU A 193 -10.32 -7.01 3.58
C LEU A 193 -10.90 -7.23 4.98
N THR A 194 -12.21 -7.29 5.08
CA THR A 194 -12.96 -7.75 6.25
C THR A 194 -13.67 -9.06 5.90
N PRO A 195 -13.03 -10.22 6.13
CA PRO A 195 -13.64 -11.50 5.81
C PRO A 195 -15.01 -11.69 6.48
N ASP A 196 -15.99 -12.21 5.74
CA ASP A 196 -17.24 -12.73 6.30
C ASP A 196 -16.96 -14.06 7.00
N ALA A 197 -16.46 -13.98 8.24
CA ALA A 197 -16.04 -15.11 9.04
C ALA A 197 -16.93 -15.24 10.29
N PRO A 198 -17.41 -16.44 10.65
CA PRO A 198 -18.24 -16.61 11.85
C PRO A 198 -17.51 -16.12 13.11
N GLY A 199 -18.01 -15.04 13.70
CA GLY A 199 -17.45 -14.43 14.91
C GLY A 199 -16.46 -13.29 14.66
N ALA A 200 -16.21 -12.90 13.40
CA ALA A 200 -15.84 -11.52 13.11
C ALA A 200 -17.04 -10.65 13.48
N SER A 201 -16.81 -9.50 14.11
CA SER A 201 -17.87 -8.52 14.44
C SER A 201 -17.37 -7.09 14.45
N GLY A 202 -16.24 -6.84 13.75
CA GLY A 202 -15.55 -5.57 13.78
C GLY A 202 -16.12 -4.56 12.80
N TYR A 203 -16.57 -3.42 13.32
CA TYR A 203 -16.82 -2.22 12.53
C TYR A 203 -15.67 -1.24 12.75
N PHE A 204 -15.18 -0.57 11.70
CA PHE A 204 -14.14 0.45 11.84
C PHE A 204 -14.21 1.57 10.81
N GLY A 205 -13.58 2.69 11.11
CA GLY A 205 -13.25 3.75 10.15
C GLY A 205 -11.74 3.89 9.99
N ILE A 206 -11.31 4.69 9.02
CA ILE A 206 -9.90 5.06 8.82
C ILE A 206 -9.72 6.56 9.07
N ASP A 207 -8.93 6.90 10.09
CA ASP A 207 -8.66 8.27 10.55
C ASP A 207 -7.67 9.02 9.65
N SER A 208 -6.57 8.34 9.32
CA SER A 208 -5.54 8.93 8.47
C SER A 208 -4.81 7.83 7.71
N ILE A 209 -4.29 8.21 6.53
CA ILE A 209 -3.41 7.37 5.73
C ILE A 209 -2.09 8.11 5.58
N ARG A 210 -0.97 7.43 5.80
CA ARG A 210 0.35 7.98 5.51
C ARG A 210 1.09 7.09 4.55
N TYR A 211 1.81 7.69 3.62
CA TYR A 211 2.58 6.93 2.67
C TYR A 211 3.87 7.62 2.28
N VAL A 212 4.86 6.82 1.93
CA VAL A 212 6.07 7.27 1.24
C VAL A 212 5.97 6.80 -0.20
N SER A 213 6.05 7.77 -1.10
CA SER A 213 6.08 7.51 -2.53
C SER A 213 7.32 6.72 -2.88
N ALA A 214 7.17 5.65 -3.67
CA ALA A 214 8.35 4.97 -4.16
C ALA A 214 9.21 5.91 -5.01
N SER A 215 10.52 5.82 -4.78
CA SER A 215 11.48 6.49 -5.65
C SER A 215 11.43 5.81 -7.01
N ALA A 216 11.39 6.58 -8.09
CA ALA A 216 11.57 6.01 -9.43
C ALA A 216 12.90 5.24 -9.44
N VAL A 217 12.83 3.91 -9.53
CA VAL A 217 14.03 3.07 -9.62
C VAL A 217 14.74 3.47 -10.91
N PRO A 218 15.98 3.98 -10.86
CA PRO A 218 16.70 4.32 -12.07
C PRO A 218 16.74 3.08 -12.95
N GLU A 219 16.28 3.22 -14.20
CA GLU A 219 16.29 2.09 -15.14
C GLU A 219 17.67 1.43 -15.11
N PRO A 220 17.75 0.10 -15.01
CA PRO A 220 19.02 -0.59 -14.98
C PRO A 220 19.90 -0.09 -16.13
N GLY A 221 21.13 0.33 -15.83
CA GLY A 221 22.07 0.82 -16.85
C GLY A 221 22.32 -0.21 -17.98
N SER A 222 21.89 -1.46 -17.80
CA SER A 222 21.81 -2.48 -18.85
C SER A 222 20.88 -2.11 -20.00
N ILE A 223 19.78 -1.39 -19.80
CA ILE A 223 18.91 -0.89 -20.89
C ILE A 223 19.68 0.15 -21.71
N ALA A 224 20.34 1.10 -21.04
CA ALA A 224 21.20 2.07 -21.69
C ALA A 224 22.37 1.38 -22.43
N LEU A 225 22.95 0.33 -21.85
CA LEU A 225 24.01 -0.47 -22.47
C LEU A 225 23.50 -1.22 -23.70
N LEU A 226 22.33 -1.86 -23.63
CA LEU A 226 21.71 -2.54 -24.76
C LEU A 226 21.36 -1.56 -25.89
N GLY A 227 20.82 -0.39 -25.55
CA GLY A 227 20.60 0.71 -26.50
C GLY A 227 21.89 1.19 -27.15
N GLY A 228 22.97 1.33 -26.37
CA GLY A 228 24.30 1.67 -26.86
C GLY A 228 24.90 0.61 -27.79
N LEU A 229 24.78 -0.68 -27.44
CA LEU A 229 25.28 -1.78 -28.27
C LEU A 229 24.48 -1.92 -29.56
N ALA A 230 23.15 -1.76 -29.51
CA ALA A 230 22.29 -1.78 -30.68
C ALA A 230 22.65 -0.66 -31.67
N SER A 231 22.90 0.55 -31.18
CA SER A 231 23.29 1.69 -32.00
C SER A 231 24.70 1.52 -32.61
N VAL A 232 25.67 0.95 -31.87
CA VAL A 232 26.98 0.57 -32.42
C VAL A 232 26.86 -0.52 -33.49
N GLY A 233 25.99 -1.52 -33.28
CA GLY A 233 25.69 -2.57 -34.25
C GLY A 233 25.10 -2.02 -35.55
N ALA A 234 24.09 -1.16 -35.45
CA ALA A 234 23.47 -0.48 -36.57
C ALA A 234 24.47 0.39 -37.36
N TRP A 235 25.33 1.12 -36.65
CA TRP A 235 26.39 1.93 -37.27
C TRP A 235 27.38 1.09 -38.07
N ARG A 236 27.83 -0.06 -37.51
CA ARG A 236 28.72 -1.00 -38.21
C ARG A 236 28.05 -1.61 -39.43
N ALA A 237 26.78 -2.00 -39.33
CA ALA A 237 26.01 -2.55 -40.45
C ALA A 237 25.89 -1.53 -41.59
N ARG A 238 25.63 -0.26 -41.27
CA ARG A 238 25.54 0.84 -42.25
C ARG A 238 26.87 1.08 -42.97
N ARG A 239 28.01 1.01 -42.28
CA ARG A 239 29.34 1.15 -42.91
C ARG A 239 29.67 0.02 -43.89
N ARG A 240 29.21 -1.21 -43.63
CA ARG A 240 29.46 -2.34 -44.54
C ARG A 240 28.71 -2.18 -45.86
N ARG A 241 27.44 -1.75 -45.84
CA ARG A 241 26.62 -1.51 -47.05
C ARG A 241 27.15 -0.43 -47.98
N ARG A 242 27.96 0.51 -47.48
CA ARG A 242 28.57 1.57 -48.32
C ARG A 242 29.84 1.13 -49.05
N ARG A 243 30.40 -0.03 -48.72
CA ARG A 243 31.64 -0.55 -49.30
C ARG A 243 31.42 -1.72 -50.27
N SER A 244 30.18 -2.22 -50.36
CA SER A 244 29.69 -3.14 -51.38
C SER A 244 29.04 -2.36 -52.49
#